data_AF-A0A4V3BFX3-F1
#
_entry.id   AF-A0A4V3BFX3-F1
#
_cell.length_a   1.000
_cell.length_b   1.000
_cell.length_c   1.000
_cell.angle_alpha   90.00
_cell.angle_beta   90.00
_cell.angle_gamma   90.00
#
_symmetry.space_group_name_H-M   'P 1'
#
loop_
_entity.id
_entity.type
_entity.pdbx_description
1 polymer ?
#
loop_
_entity_poly.entity_id
_entity_poly.type
_entity_poly.pdbx_seq_one_letter_code
_entity_poly.pdbx_strand_id
1 'polypeptide(L)'
;MAHTVQNLTWYLEALSKEELKDICRNFDIKGFSSKNKDELIALIQSTYFEDDQLVTQLLQELSSDHKLIFYELAVSDNDTVTFNRDIPDTLFLFYPEADEHLVIPKDVKKHFEQYIEKHPEIEHDIKLIEFYHSAFNLYGFVSLKQLAKLQYKYKGLQKDDQTIEEEIRRLLPEYKELIQDKSVKHRDLAQVNLNIKALTHGKKYYEPATESEFLNYNDPYFTEPSEAVESLRTLLNKMVTEEYAGTYTAQLIIDTIIFGLRANDTPEFIMKHIQQIEDSGFIKVEGAALSDSIDHAINDSRLWSLNGHKKQQKRERKVVQVKQKKKKRKKK
;
A
#
# COMPACT_ATOMS: atom_id res chain seq x y z
N MET A 1 14.62 17.47 -11.74
CA MET A 1 15.42 17.63 -12.97
C MET A 1 14.76 16.79 -14.05
N ALA A 2 14.84 17.13 -15.34
CA ALA A 2 14.26 16.26 -16.36
C ALA A 2 15.18 15.05 -16.55
N HIS A 3 14.81 13.89 -15.98
CA HIS A 3 15.55 12.66 -16.20
C HIS A 3 15.51 12.31 -17.68
N THR A 4 16.66 12.23 -18.35
CA THR A 4 16.70 11.81 -19.76
C THR A 4 16.61 10.29 -19.80
N VAL A 5 15.38 9.78 -19.76
CA VAL A 5 15.11 8.33 -19.76
C VAL A 5 15.63 7.69 -21.06
N GLN A 6 16.32 6.56 -20.92
CA GLN A 6 16.93 5.82 -22.03
C GLN A 6 16.13 4.55 -22.39
N ASN A 7 16.58 3.84 -23.42
CA ASN A 7 16.07 2.50 -23.75
C ASN A 7 16.68 1.45 -22.81
N LEU A 8 16.08 0.27 -22.75
CA LEU A 8 16.48 -0.83 -21.88
C LEU A 8 17.97 -1.18 -22.00
N THR A 9 18.52 -1.18 -23.23
CA THR A 9 19.94 -1.46 -23.49
C THR A 9 20.85 -0.64 -22.60
N TRP A 10 20.59 0.67 -22.47
CA TRP A 10 21.46 1.59 -21.74
C TRP A 10 21.54 1.24 -20.26
N TYR A 11 20.40 0.84 -19.67
CA TYR A 11 20.36 0.40 -18.27
C TYR A 11 21.05 -0.95 -18.08
N LEU A 12 20.85 -1.89 -19.00
CA LEU A 12 21.52 -3.20 -18.96
C LEU A 12 23.04 -3.09 -19.13
N GLU A 13 23.53 -2.09 -19.87
CA GLU A 13 24.96 -1.80 -20.02
C GLU A 13 25.62 -1.38 -18.69
N ALA A 14 24.87 -0.83 -17.73
CA ALA A 14 25.39 -0.50 -16.41
C ALA A 14 25.56 -1.72 -15.49
N LEU A 15 24.81 -2.81 -15.74
CA LEU A 15 24.83 -4.02 -14.92
C LEU A 15 26.08 -4.88 -15.16
N SER A 16 26.49 -5.61 -14.15
CA SER A 16 27.53 -6.64 -14.23
C SER A 16 27.04 -7.87 -15.02
N LYS A 17 28.00 -8.69 -15.45
CA LYS A 17 27.68 -9.93 -16.17
C LYS A 17 26.82 -10.89 -15.34
N GLU A 18 27.04 -10.98 -14.03
CA GLU A 18 26.24 -11.89 -13.19
C GLU A 18 24.83 -11.37 -12.96
N GLU A 19 24.63 -10.07 -12.76
CA GLU A 19 23.29 -9.46 -12.68
C GLU A 19 22.47 -9.72 -13.96
N LEU A 20 23.10 -9.60 -15.14
CA LEU A 20 22.44 -9.95 -16.40
C LEU A 20 22.07 -11.44 -16.48
N LYS A 21 22.89 -12.33 -15.90
CA LYS A 21 22.53 -13.76 -15.82
C LYS A 21 21.40 -13.99 -14.82
N ASP A 22 21.35 -13.24 -13.72
CA ASP A 22 20.25 -13.32 -12.76
C ASP A 22 18.93 -12.90 -13.40
N ILE A 23 18.92 -11.83 -14.20
CA ILE A 23 17.76 -11.46 -15.03
C ILE A 23 17.35 -12.65 -15.92
N CYS A 24 18.28 -13.26 -16.66
CA CYS A 24 17.97 -14.42 -17.49
C CYS A 24 17.40 -15.60 -16.68
N ARG A 25 17.90 -15.87 -15.47
CA ARG A 25 17.39 -16.92 -14.58
C ARG A 25 15.96 -16.61 -14.12
N ASN A 26 15.72 -15.37 -13.69
CA ASN A 26 14.43 -14.96 -13.15
C ASN A 26 13.32 -14.97 -14.21
N PHE A 27 13.68 -14.80 -15.49
CA PHE A 27 12.76 -14.90 -16.63
C PHE A 27 12.77 -16.26 -17.34
N ASP A 28 13.45 -17.27 -16.79
CA ASP A 28 13.62 -18.58 -17.42
C ASP A 28 14.17 -18.53 -18.87
N ILE A 29 14.92 -17.48 -19.22
CA ILE A 29 15.56 -17.32 -20.53
C ILE A 29 16.66 -18.37 -20.66
N LYS A 30 16.64 -19.17 -21.73
CA LYS A 30 17.60 -20.27 -21.94
C LYS A 30 18.82 -19.82 -22.75
N GLY A 31 19.93 -20.56 -22.60
CA GLY A 31 21.13 -20.36 -23.43
C GLY A 31 22.03 -19.19 -23.03
N PHE A 32 21.88 -18.65 -21.82
CA PHE A 32 22.66 -17.51 -21.33
C PHE A 32 24.04 -17.87 -20.75
N SER A 33 24.24 -19.11 -20.25
CA SER A 33 25.39 -19.46 -19.40
C SER A 33 26.77 -19.19 -20.02
N SER A 34 26.92 -19.40 -21.33
CA SER A 34 28.19 -19.23 -22.05
C SER A 34 28.35 -17.85 -22.69
N LYS A 35 27.34 -16.98 -22.64
CA LYS A 35 27.33 -15.69 -23.33
C LYS A 35 28.24 -14.66 -22.65
N ASN A 36 28.82 -13.76 -23.43
CA ASN A 36 29.48 -12.55 -22.94
C ASN A 36 28.43 -11.46 -22.59
N LYS A 37 28.87 -10.30 -22.08
CA LYS A 37 27.95 -9.24 -21.61
C LYS A 37 27.04 -8.74 -22.74
N ASP A 38 27.60 -8.39 -23.88
CA ASP A 38 26.84 -7.85 -25.03
C ASP A 38 25.86 -8.89 -25.59
N GLU A 39 26.27 -10.16 -25.63
CA GLU A 39 25.41 -11.27 -26.04
C GLU A 39 24.26 -11.53 -25.07
N LEU A 40 24.47 -11.29 -23.76
CA LEU A 40 23.41 -11.38 -22.74
C LEU A 40 22.40 -10.25 -22.91
N ILE A 41 22.87 -9.01 -23.10
CA ILE A 41 22.01 -7.85 -23.33
C ILE A 41 21.15 -8.08 -24.58
N ALA A 42 21.76 -8.51 -25.69
CA ALA A 42 21.03 -8.82 -26.92
C ALA A 42 20.01 -9.94 -26.72
N LEU A 43 20.35 -10.99 -25.96
CA LEU A 43 19.43 -12.07 -25.63
C LEU A 43 18.21 -11.54 -24.85
N ILE A 44 18.45 -10.82 -23.75
CA ILE A 44 17.40 -10.24 -22.90
C ILE A 44 16.46 -9.35 -23.73
N GLN A 45 17.01 -8.44 -24.54
CA GLN A 45 16.19 -7.56 -25.38
C GLN A 45 15.37 -8.34 -26.39
N SER A 46 16.00 -9.29 -27.10
CA SER A 46 15.29 -10.07 -28.11
C SER A 46 14.14 -10.87 -27.51
N THR A 47 14.34 -11.48 -26.34
CA THR A 47 13.30 -12.28 -25.67
C THR A 47 12.21 -11.41 -25.07
N TYR A 48 12.55 -10.29 -24.40
CA TYR A 48 11.55 -9.43 -23.77
C TYR A 48 10.59 -8.78 -24.78
N PHE A 49 11.10 -8.40 -25.95
CA PHE A 49 10.31 -7.73 -27.00
C PHE A 49 9.82 -8.67 -28.11
N GLU A 50 10.03 -9.99 -28.00
CA GLU A 50 9.56 -10.96 -29.01
C GLU A 50 8.03 -11.03 -29.04
N ASP A 51 7.41 -11.15 -27.87
CA ASP A 51 5.97 -11.22 -27.70
C ASP A 51 5.51 -10.74 -26.31
N ASP A 52 4.24 -10.98 -26.00
CA ASP A 52 3.58 -10.55 -24.77
C ASP A 52 3.69 -11.59 -23.62
N GLN A 53 4.36 -12.74 -23.82
CA GLN A 53 4.37 -13.84 -22.85
C GLN A 53 5.11 -13.47 -21.56
N LEU A 54 6.29 -12.84 -21.67
CA LEU A 54 7.05 -12.43 -20.49
C LEU A 54 6.32 -11.39 -19.66
N VAL A 55 5.66 -10.41 -20.31
CA VAL A 55 4.83 -9.42 -19.63
C VAL A 55 3.64 -10.11 -18.94
N THR A 56 3.02 -11.09 -19.60
CA THR A 56 1.92 -11.88 -19.02
C THR A 56 2.37 -12.64 -17.78
N GLN A 57 3.49 -13.36 -17.86
CA GLN A 57 4.04 -14.12 -16.73
C GLN A 57 4.39 -13.19 -15.56
N LEU A 58 5.05 -12.08 -15.85
CA LEU A 58 5.42 -11.06 -14.88
C LEU A 58 4.19 -10.56 -14.12
N LEU A 59 3.14 -10.11 -14.81
CA LEU A 59 1.92 -9.62 -14.16
C LEU A 59 1.17 -10.68 -13.33
N GLN A 60 1.35 -11.97 -13.60
CA GLN A 60 0.73 -13.03 -12.79
C GLN A 60 1.44 -13.22 -11.45
N GLU A 61 2.76 -13.06 -11.42
CA GLU A 61 3.59 -13.34 -10.24
C GLU A 61 3.81 -12.11 -9.36
N LEU A 62 3.72 -10.91 -9.93
CA LEU A 62 3.95 -9.68 -9.19
C LEU A 62 3.00 -9.48 -8.01
N SER A 63 3.53 -8.81 -6.98
CA SER A 63 2.69 -8.26 -5.91
C SER A 63 1.75 -7.19 -6.48
N SER A 64 0.63 -6.97 -5.81
CA SER A 64 -0.35 -5.98 -6.27
C SER A 64 0.20 -4.54 -6.27
N ASP A 65 1.14 -4.19 -5.38
CA ASP A 65 1.83 -2.89 -5.38
C ASP A 65 2.66 -2.69 -6.65
N HIS A 66 3.44 -3.70 -7.04
CA HIS A 66 4.27 -3.62 -8.24
C HIS A 66 3.41 -3.48 -9.50
N LYS A 67 2.23 -4.13 -9.55
CA LYS A 67 1.28 -3.96 -10.66
C LYS A 67 0.76 -2.53 -10.76
N LEU A 68 0.41 -1.90 -9.63
CA LEU A 68 -0.06 -0.51 -9.61
C LEU A 68 0.98 0.43 -10.19
N ILE A 69 2.24 0.28 -9.77
CA ILE A 69 3.34 1.16 -10.20
C ILE A 69 3.68 0.95 -11.66
N PHE A 70 3.74 -0.31 -12.09
CA PHE A 70 4.01 -0.62 -13.49
C PHE A 70 2.91 -0.05 -14.39
N TYR A 71 1.64 -0.17 -13.97
CA TYR A 71 0.51 0.45 -14.66
C TYR A 71 0.58 1.99 -14.65
N GLU A 72 0.87 2.61 -13.50
CA GLU A 72 1.02 4.07 -13.36
C GLU A 72 2.09 4.60 -14.32
N LEU A 73 3.28 3.98 -14.34
CA LEU A 73 4.37 4.34 -15.24
C LEU A 73 4.00 4.17 -16.73
N ALA A 74 3.11 3.24 -17.05
CA ALA A 74 2.64 3.00 -18.41
C ALA A 74 1.65 4.06 -18.89
N VAL A 75 0.69 4.44 -18.04
CA VAL A 75 -0.42 5.33 -18.43
C VAL A 75 -0.14 6.80 -18.16
N SER A 76 0.87 7.10 -17.33
CA SER A 76 1.29 8.46 -17.02
C SER A 76 2.19 9.03 -18.11
N ASP A 77 2.08 10.34 -18.36
CA ASP A 77 3.06 11.08 -19.18
C ASP A 77 4.43 11.16 -18.50
N ASN A 78 4.51 10.88 -17.19
CA ASN A 78 5.76 10.81 -16.46
C ASN A 78 6.46 9.48 -16.72
N ASP A 79 7.77 9.53 -16.92
CA ASP A 79 8.60 8.33 -17.06
C ASP A 79 9.23 7.89 -15.72
N THR A 80 8.88 8.57 -14.64
CA THR A 80 9.43 8.35 -13.30
C THR A 80 8.35 8.34 -12.22
N VAL A 81 8.55 7.56 -11.17
CA VAL A 81 7.69 7.50 -9.98
C VAL A 81 8.53 7.36 -8.72
N THR A 82 8.10 7.95 -7.61
CA THR A 82 8.75 7.71 -6.33
C THR A 82 8.27 6.38 -5.76
N PHE A 83 9.19 5.46 -5.46
CA PHE A 83 8.86 4.17 -4.89
C PHE A 83 9.94 3.68 -3.94
N ASN A 84 9.53 3.21 -2.75
CA ASN A 84 10.44 3.00 -1.60
C ASN A 84 10.47 1.55 -1.14
N ARG A 85 10.30 0.62 -2.08
CA ARG A 85 10.42 -0.80 -1.79
C ARG A 85 11.29 -1.44 -2.82
N ASP A 86 11.86 -2.58 -2.44
CA ASP A 86 12.63 -3.38 -3.36
C ASP A 86 11.80 -3.76 -4.58
N ILE A 87 12.45 -3.63 -5.72
CA ILE A 87 11.89 -3.89 -7.03
C ILE A 87 12.59 -5.12 -7.55
N PRO A 88 11.83 -6.18 -7.87
CA PRO A 88 12.41 -7.32 -8.58
C PRO A 88 13.11 -6.86 -9.86
N ASP A 89 14.32 -7.35 -10.11
CA ASP A 89 15.07 -7.07 -11.35
C ASP A 89 14.27 -7.43 -12.61
N THR A 90 13.28 -8.31 -12.47
CA THR A 90 12.34 -8.69 -13.53
C THR A 90 11.43 -7.56 -13.98
N LEU A 91 11.25 -6.48 -13.21
CA LEU A 91 10.38 -5.39 -13.63
C LEU A 91 10.99 -4.48 -14.69
N PHE A 92 12.30 -4.61 -14.95
CA PHE A 92 13.05 -3.67 -15.81
C PHE A 92 12.79 -2.21 -15.43
N LEU A 93 12.66 -1.94 -14.14
CA LEU A 93 12.57 -0.60 -13.58
C LEU A 93 13.89 -0.31 -12.86
N PHE A 94 14.42 0.90 -13.03
CA PHE A 94 15.77 1.25 -12.60
C PHE A 94 15.79 2.53 -11.78
N TYR A 95 16.71 2.62 -10.83
CA TYR A 95 17.09 3.86 -10.17
C TYR A 95 18.36 4.40 -10.87
N PRO A 96 18.23 5.30 -11.88
CA PRO A 96 19.36 5.77 -12.69
C PRO A 96 20.38 6.61 -11.92
N GLU A 97 19.93 7.31 -10.88
CA GLU A 97 20.77 8.11 -10.00
C GLU A 97 20.60 7.56 -8.57
N ALA A 98 21.42 8.05 -7.63
CA ALA A 98 21.22 7.79 -6.20
C ALA A 98 20.02 8.58 -5.63
N ASP A 99 19.02 8.87 -6.48
CA ASP A 99 17.78 9.50 -6.10
C ASP A 99 16.66 8.46 -6.07
N GLU A 100 15.63 8.72 -5.26
CA GLU A 100 14.57 7.73 -4.95
C GLU A 100 13.52 7.62 -6.09
N HIS A 101 13.89 8.03 -7.32
CA HIS A 101 13.01 8.00 -8.49
C HIS A 101 13.25 6.74 -9.30
N LEU A 102 12.21 5.92 -9.36
CA LEU A 102 12.15 4.77 -10.21
C LEU A 102 11.82 5.16 -11.64
N VAL A 103 12.52 4.58 -12.61
CA VAL A 103 12.36 4.89 -14.03
C VAL A 103 12.02 3.64 -14.83
N ILE A 104 11.08 3.78 -15.76
CA ILE A 104 10.78 2.77 -16.78
C ILE A 104 11.54 3.11 -18.08
N PRO A 105 12.30 2.18 -18.70
CA PRO A 105 12.91 2.42 -19.99
C PRO A 105 11.87 2.70 -21.08
N LYS A 106 12.20 3.57 -22.05
CA LYS A 106 11.24 4.06 -23.07
C LYS A 106 10.61 2.95 -23.91
N ASP A 107 11.43 1.99 -24.33
CA ASP A 107 11.00 0.82 -25.11
C ASP A 107 10.20 -0.17 -24.27
N VAL A 108 10.54 -0.34 -22.99
CA VAL A 108 9.75 -1.13 -22.02
C VAL A 108 8.37 -0.53 -21.80
N LYS A 109 8.30 0.79 -21.55
CA LYS A 109 7.03 1.53 -21.41
C LYS A 109 6.16 1.35 -22.64
N LYS A 110 6.72 1.60 -23.83
CA LYS A 110 5.99 1.44 -25.10
C LYS A 110 5.48 0.02 -25.34
N HIS A 111 6.29 -1.00 -25.03
CA HIS A 111 5.86 -2.39 -25.14
C HIS A 111 4.69 -2.68 -24.21
N PHE A 112 4.75 -2.16 -22.99
CA PHE A 112 3.70 -2.35 -22.01
C PHE A 112 2.41 -1.56 -22.31
N GLU A 113 2.53 -0.34 -22.85
CA GLU A 113 1.39 0.42 -23.39
C GLU A 113 0.64 -0.40 -24.45
N GLN A 114 1.36 -0.98 -25.41
CA GLN A 114 0.78 -1.84 -26.45
C GLN A 114 0.14 -3.11 -25.88
N TYR A 115 0.72 -3.67 -24.81
CA TYR A 115 0.15 -4.80 -24.09
C TYR A 115 -1.19 -4.42 -23.44
N ILE A 116 -1.24 -3.29 -22.72
CA ILE A 116 -2.48 -2.79 -22.08
C ILE A 116 -3.57 -2.52 -23.12
N GLU A 117 -3.23 -1.96 -24.29
CA GLU A 117 -4.19 -1.73 -25.37
C GLU A 117 -4.84 -3.03 -25.88
N LYS A 118 -4.11 -4.14 -25.88
CA LYS A 118 -4.62 -5.48 -26.25
C LYS A 118 -5.40 -6.16 -25.11
N HIS A 119 -5.15 -5.75 -23.87
CA HIS A 119 -5.64 -6.35 -22.63
C HIS A 119 -6.40 -5.33 -21.76
N PRO A 120 -7.55 -4.81 -22.21
CA PRO A 120 -8.30 -3.77 -21.50
C PRO A 120 -8.82 -4.22 -20.13
N GLU A 121 -8.86 -5.53 -19.85
CA GLU A 121 -9.17 -6.08 -18.53
C GLU A 121 -8.20 -5.64 -17.43
N ILE A 122 -6.98 -5.24 -17.77
CA ILE A 122 -5.95 -4.80 -16.81
C ILE A 122 -6.42 -3.56 -16.07
N GLU A 123 -7.01 -2.58 -16.76
CA GLU A 123 -7.52 -1.36 -16.11
C GLU A 123 -8.59 -1.72 -15.06
N HIS A 124 -9.43 -2.71 -15.35
CA HIS A 124 -10.43 -3.19 -14.39
C HIS A 124 -9.76 -3.85 -13.17
N ASP A 125 -8.75 -4.68 -13.40
CA ASP A 125 -7.99 -5.36 -12.35
C ASP A 125 -7.24 -4.35 -11.46
N ILE A 126 -6.64 -3.32 -12.04
CA ILE A 126 -5.99 -2.22 -11.32
C ILE A 126 -6.99 -1.49 -10.41
N LYS A 127 -8.16 -1.11 -10.93
CA LYS A 127 -9.22 -0.47 -10.13
C LYS A 127 -9.73 -1.36 -9.00
N LEU A 128 -9.70 -2.68 -9.17
CA LEU A 128 -10.02 -3.62 -8.09
C LEU A 128 -8.90 -3.72 -7.06
N ILE A 129 -7.64 -3.73 -7.48
CA ILE A 129 -6.49 -3.68 -6.58
C ILE A 129 -6.55 -2.41 -5.71
N GLU A 130 -6.75 -1.24 -6.31
CA GLU A 130 -6.87 0.04 -5.59
C GLU A 130 -8.02 0.01 -4.57
N PHE A 131 -9.15 -0.59 -4.94
CA PHE A 131 -10.28 -0.78 -4.05
C PHE A 131 -9.93 -1.66 -2.84
N TYR A 132 -9.24 -2.79 -3.06
CA TYR A 132 -8.87 -3.70 -1.98
C TYR A 132 -7.80 -3.09 -1.07
N HIS A 133 -6.79 -2.43 -1.64
CA HIS A 133 -5.79 -1.65 -0.89
C HIS A 133 -6.44 -0.60 -0.01
N SER A 134 -7.38 0.17 -0.55
CA SER A 134 -8.16 1.15 0.20
C SER A 134 -8.88 0.54 1.40
N ALA A 135 -9.52 -0.62 1.22
CA ALA A 135 -10.16 -1.32 2.32
C ALA A 135 -9.16 -1.78 3.38
N PHE A 136 -8.03 -2.36 2.96
CA PHE A 136 -7.04 -2.91 3.87
C PHE A 136 -6.35 -1.81 4.66
N ASN A 137 -5.96 -0.70 4.02
CA ASN A 137 -5.35 0.46 4.66
C ASN A 137 -6.30 1.18 5.63
N LEU A 138 -7.61 1.20 5.34
CA LEU A 138 -8.61 1.81 6.20
C LEU A 138 -8.97 0.93 7.42
N TYR A 139 -9.10 -0.39 7.24
CA TYR A 139 -9.66 -1.26 8.26
C TYR A 139 -8.63 -2.12 9.01
N GLY A 140 -7.48 -2.43 8.41
CA GLY A 140 -6.47 -3.36 8.95
C GLY A 140 -6.91 -4.83 8.95
N PHE A 141 -8.19 -5.09 9.19
CA PHE A 141 -8.83 -6.39 9.05
C PHE A 141 -10.29 -6.19 8.65
N VAL A 142 -10.74 -6.94 7.64
CA VAL A 142 -12.06 -6.71 7.02
C VAL A 142 -12.69 -8.04 6.62
N SER A 143 -14.00 -8.18 6.84
CA SER A 143 -14.72 -9.38 6.39
C SER A 143 -15.00 -9.32 4.89
N LEU A 144 -15.03 -10.49 4.22
CA LEU A 144 -15.39 -10.59 2.81
C LEU A 144 -16.78 -10.00 2.54
N LYS A 145 -17.72 -10.22 3.46
CA LYS A 145 -19.06 -9.61 3.44
C LYS A 145 -19.01 -8.07 3.44
N GLN A 146 -18.08 -7.46 4.18
CA GLN A 146 -17.95 -6.00 4.20
C GLN A 146 -17.37 -5.51 2.86
N LEU A 147 -16.40 -6.22 2.28
CA LEU A 147 -15.86 -5.89 0.96
C LEU A 147 -16.95 -5.98 -0.13
N ALA A 148 -17.75 -7.05 -0.14
CA ALA A 148 -18.92 -7.19 -1.02
C ALA A 148 -19.92 -6.03 -0.84
N LYS A 149 -20.18 -5.62 0.41
CA LYS A 149 -21.05 -4.48 0.69
C LYS A 149 -20.50 -3.17 0.11
N LEU A 150 -19.19 -2.93 0.21
CA LEU A 150 -18.55 -1.73 -0.33
C LEU A 150 -18.53 -1.74 -1.86
N GLN A 151 -18.28 -2.89 -2.49
CA GLN A 151 -18.43 -3.09 -3.95
C GLN A 151 -19.85 -2.75 -4.41
N TYR A 152 -20.87 -3.23 -3.71
CA TYR A 152 -22.26 -2.88 -4.03
C TYR A 152 -22.54 -1.39 -3.82
N LYS A 153 -22.08 -0.81 -2.70
CA LYS A 153 -22.32 0.59 -2.36
C LYS A 153 -21.74 1.55 -3.40
N TYR A 154 -20.50 1.33 -3.83
CA TYR A 154 -19.79 2.28 -4.71
C TYR A 154 -19.95 1.94 -6.19
N LYS A 155 -20.01 0.66 -6.54
CA LYS A 155 -20.02 0.20 -7.94
C LYS A 155 -21.33 -0.49 -8.35
N GLY A 156 -22.28 -0.68 -7.44
CA GLY A 156 -23.54 -1.40 -7.71
C GLY A 156 -23.39 -2.92 -7.90
N LEU A 157 -22.19 -3.47 -7.66
CA LEU A 157 -21.88 -4.87 -7.93
C LEU A 157 -22.28 -5.77 -6.76
N GLN A 158 -23.23 -6.68 -6.99
CA GLN A 158 -23.56 -7.72 -6.03
C GLN A 158 -22.57 -8.88 -6.17
N LYS A 159 -21.82 -9.14 -5.10
CA LYS A 159 -20.87 -10.25 -5.01
C LYS A 159 -21.10 -11.00 -3.70
N ASP A 160 -20.84 -12.30 -3.71
CA ASP A 160 -20.83 -13.11 -2.50
C ASP A 160 -19.40 -13.21 -1.92
N ASP A 161 -19.28 -13.82 -0.73
CA ASP A 161 -17.99 -13.96 -0.05
C ASP A 161 -16.96 -14.72 -0.91
N GLN A 162 -17.40 -15.76 -1.64
CA GLN A 162 -16.52 -16.61 -2.43
C GLN A 162 -15.94 -15.85 -3.64
N THR A 163 -16.78 -15.09 -4.34
CA THR A 163 -16.34 -14.24 -5.46
C THR A 163 -15.29 -13.23 -5.01
N ILE A 164 -15.50 -12.58 -3.86
CA ILE A 164 -14.52 -11.63 -3.30
C ILE A 164 -13.21 -12.35 -2.95
N GLU A 165 -13.27 -13.54 -2.34
CA GLU A 165 -12.07 -14.31 -2.01
C GLU A 165 -11.28 -14.72 -3.25
N GLU A 166 -11.95 -15.21 -4.29
CA GLU A 166 -11.32 -15.59 -5.57
C GLU A 166 -10.67 -14.37 -6.25
N GLU A 167 -11.32 -13.21 -6.22
CA GLU A 167 -10.75 -11.95 -6.73
C GLU A 167 -9.48 -11.56 -5.98
N ILE A 168 -9.50 -11.59 -4.64
CA ILE A 168 -8.33 -11.25 -3.83
C ILE A 168 -7.17 -12.21 -4.10
N ARG A 169 -7.45 -13.53 -4.17
CA ARG A 169 -6.41 -14.54 -4.45
C ARG A 169 -5.79 -14.38 -5.83
N ARG A 170 -6.58 -13.96 -6.83
CA ARG A 170 -6.11 -13.73 -8.21
C ARG A 170 -5.32 -12.43 -8.33
N LEU A 171 -5.81 -11.35 -7.73
CA LEU A 171 -5.27 -10.00 -7.93
C LEU A 171 -4.15 -9.64 -6.96
N LEU A 172 -4.20 -10.17 -5.74
CA LEU A 172 -3.32 -9.85 -4.62
C LEU A 172 -2.71 -11.15 -4.05
N PRO A 173 -1.80 -11.82 -4.79
CA PRO A 173 -1.24 -13.11 -4.39
C PRO A 173 -0.58 -13.08 -3.01
N GLU A 174 -0.01 -11.95 -2.59
CA GLU A 174 0.60 -11.74 -1.27
C GLU A 174 -0.41 -11.78 -0.12
N TYR A 175 -1.71 -11.67 -0.39
CA TYR A 175 -2.78 -11.78 0.60
C TYR A 175 -3.36 -13.20 0.72
N LYS A 176 -2.95 -14.15 -0.13
CA LYS A 176 -3.51 -15.51 -0.20
C LYS A 176 -3.58 -16.21 1.16
N GLU A 177 -2.52 -16.10 1.96
CA GLU A 177 -2.39 -16.72 3.29
C GLU A 177 -2.96 -15.84 4.42
N LEU A 178 -3.37 -14.61 4.09
CA LEU A 178 -3.94 -13.64 5.02
C LEU A 178 -5.47 -13.69 5.06
N ILE A 179 -6.09 -14.51 4.20
CA ILE A 179 -7.52 -14.78 4.19
C ILE A 179 -7.83 -15.90 5.19
N GLN A 180 -8.53 -15.56 6.27
CA GLN A 180 -8.85 -16.47 7.37
C GLN A 180 -10.26 -16.14 7.91
N ASP A 181 -11.06 -17.17 8.24
CA ASP A 181 -12.40 -17.01 8.81
C ASP A 181 -13.31 -16.02 8.03
N LYS A 182 -13.30 -16.10 6.69
CA LYS A 182 -14.04 -15.20 5.78
C LYS A 182 -13.70 -13.72 5.99
N SER A 183 -12.46 -13.45 6.35
CA SER A 183 -11.92 -12.11 6.57
C SER A 183 -10.49 -12.06 6.03
N VAL A 184 -10.01 -10.85 5.79
CA VAL A 184 -8.65 -10.60 5.30
C VAL A 184 -7.95 -9.68 6.27
N LYS A 185 -6.70 -10.02 6.60
CA LYS A 185 -5.80 -9.24 7.45
C LYS A 185 -4.82 -8.45 6.58
N HIS A 186 -4.52 -7.22 6.98
CA HIS A 186 -3.49 -6.39 6.34
C HIS A 186 -2.12 -7.08 6.39
N ARG A 187 -1.32 -6.92 5.34
CA ARG A 187 -0.01 -7.58 5.22
C ARG A 187 1.00 -7.19 6.31
N ASP A 188 0.96 -5.95 6.80
CA ASP A 188 1.84 -5.51 7.90
C ASP A 188 1.56 -6.23 9.22
N LEU A 189 0.40 -6.90 9.32
CA LEU A 189 0.04 -7.74 10.45
C LEU A 189 0.27 -9.23 10.17
N ALA A 190 0.90 -9.61 9.05
CA ALA A 190 1.07 -11.01 8.63
C ALA A 190 1.63 -11.89 9.76
N GLN A 191 2.67 -11.42 10.44
CA GLN A 191 3.35 -12.12 11.54
C GLN A 191 2.63 -12.04 12.89
N VAL A 192 1.59 -11.21 13.00
CA VAL A 192 0.82 -11.05 14.24
C VAL A 192 -0.30 -12.08 14.30
N ASN A 193 -0.30 -12.93 15.32
CA ASN A 193 -1.37 -13.88 15.56
C ASN A 193 -2.54 -13.17 16.25
N LEU A 194 -3.64 -12.98 15.52
CA LEU A 194 -4.83 -12.26 15.97
C LEU A 194 -6.06 -13.16 15.82
N ASN A 195 -7.00 -13.07 16.75
CA ASN A 195 -8.31 -13.66 16.57
C ASN A 195 -9.15 -12.77 15.62
N ILE A 196 -8.93 -12.92 14.31
CA ILE A 196 -9.55 -12.10 13.26
C ILE A 196 -11.08 -12.16 13.36
N LYS A 197 -11.64 -13.34 13.63
CA LYS A 197 -13.07 -13.51 13.83
C LYS A 197 -13.63 -12.62 14.94
N ALA A 198 -12.94 -12.49 16.07
CA ALA A 198 -13.37 -11.60 17.16
C ALA A 198 -13.34 -10.11 16.76
N LEU A 199 -12.44 -9.77 15.84
CA LEU A 199 -12.22 -8.41 15.34
C LEU A 199 -13.16 -8.01 14.20
N THR A 200 -13.73 -8.98 13.46
CA THR A 200 -14.61 -8.71 12.31
C THR A 200 -16.07 -9.13 12.51
N HIS A 201 -16.34 -10.18 13.27
CA HIS A 201 -17.68 -10.76 13.38
C HIS A 201 -18.67 -9.83 14.10
N GLY A 202 -19.79 -9.53 13.45
CA GLY A 202 -20.86 -8.68 14.00
C GLY A 202 -20.46 -7.21 14.21
N LYS A 203 -19.27 -6.81 13.77
CA LYS A 203 -18.80 -5.43 13.90
C LYS A 203 -19.38 -4.57 12.78
N LYS A 204 -19.60 -3.29 13.10
CA LYS A 204 -19.92 -2.26 12.12
C LYS A 204 -18.63 -1.57 11.71
N TYR A 205 -18.42 -1.45 10.42
CA TYR A 205 -17.32 -0.70 9.81
C TYR A 205 -17.72 0.75 9.61
N TYR A 206 -16.73 1.63 9.66
CA TYR A 206 -16.90 2.98 9.12
C TYR A 206 -17.00 2.84 7.61
N GLU A 207 -17.83 3.66 6.96
CA GLU A 207 -17.99 3.60 5.51
C GLU A 207 -17.91 5.04 5.00
N PRO A 208 -16.84 5.42 4.27
CA PRO A 208 -16.73 6.74 3.66
C PRO A 208 -17.97 7.10 2.83
N ALA A 209 -18.33 8.37 2.75
CA ALA A 209 -19.59 8.75 2.12
C ALA A 209 -19.58 8.46 0.62
N THR A 210 -18.45 8.75 -0.03
CA THR A 210 -18.24 8.60 -1.47
C THR A 210 -17.16 7.56 -1.79
N GLU A 211 -17.11 7.10 -3.04
CA GLU A 211 -16.03 6.24 -3.52
C GLU A 211 -14.69 6.97 -3.52
N SER A 212 -14.67 8.25 -3.92
CA SER A 212 -13.45 9.06 -3.92
C SER A 212 -12.84 9.21 -2.52
N GLU A 213 -13.65 9.46 -1.49
CA GLU A 213 -13.16 9.47 -0.10
C GLU A 213 -12.60 8.11 0.34
N PHE A 214 -13.18 7.01 -0.15
CA PHE A 214 -12.71 5.67 0.14
C PHE A 214 -11.39 5.37 -0.58
N LEU A 215 -11.27 5.74 -1.85
CA LEU A 215 -10.07 5.51 -2.67
C LEU A 215 -8.87 6.36 -2.24
N ASN A 216 -9.07 7.44 -1.47
CA ASN A 216 -7.95 8.15 -0.84
C ASN A 216 -7.09 7.21 0.03
N TYR A 217 -7.68 6.16 0.60
CA TYR A 217 -6.96 5.17 1.40
C TYR A 217 -6.14 4.19 0.55
N ASN A 218 -6.19 4.27 -0.79
CA ASN A 218 -5.27 3.50 -1.64
C ASN A 218 -3.82 3.86 -1.31
N ASP A 219 -3.55 5.15 -1.08
CA ASP A 219 -2.29 5.58 -0.51
C ASP A 219 -2.20 5.08 0.96
N PRO A 220 -1.24 4.20 1.27
CA PRO A 220 -1.06 3.70 2.62
C PRO A 220 -0.75 4.81 3.60
N TYR A 221 -0.23 5.97 3.20
CA TYR A 221 0.12 7.09 4.09
C TYR A 221 -0.97 8.16 4.21
N PHE A 222 -2.08 8.04 3.45
CA PHE A 222 -3.17 9.00 3.51
C PHE A 222 -3.71 9.19 4.93
N THR A 223 -3.83 10.44 5.34
CA THR A 223 -4.51 10.86 6.56
C THR A 223 -5.57 11.89 6.26
N GLU A 224 -6.76 11.72 6.83
CA GLU A 224 -7.79 12.76 6.79
C GLU A 224 -7.24 14.07 7.40
N PRO A 225 -7.59 15.24 6.84
CA PRO A 225 -7.18 16.52 7.41
C PRO A 225 -7.51 16.62 8.90
N SER A 226 -6.50 16.87 9.74
CA SER A 226 -6.63 17.02 11.18
C SER A 226 -5.52 17.93 11.72
N GLU A 227 -5.90 18.94 12.50
CA GLU A 227 -4.95 19.81 13.18
C GLU A 227 -4.03 19.03 14.13
N ALA A 228 -4.53 17.96 14.76
CA ALA A 228 -3.74 17.12 15.67
C ALA A 228 -2.66 16.32 14.91
N VAL A 229 -3.01 15.75 13.75
CA VAL A 229 -2.07 15.01 12.90
C VAL A 229 -1.01 15.96 12.33
N GLU A 230 -1.40 17.14 11.84
CA GLU A 230 -0.46 18.14 11.32
C GLU A 230 0.45 18.72 12.41
N SER A 231 -0.07 18.89 13.62
CA SER A 231 0.74 19.29 14.78
C SER A 231 1.80 18.24 15.12
N LEU A 232 1.43 16.96 15.10
CA LEU A 232 2.38 15.87 15.31
C LEU A 232 3.42 15.80 14.18
N ARG A 233 3.00 15.91 12.91
CA ARG A 233 3.90 15.97 11.76
C ARG A 233 4.90 17.12 11.87
N THR A 234 4.44 18.30 12.28
CA THR A 234 5.30 19.47 12.51
C THR A 234 6.30 19.23 13.64
N LEU A 235 5.87 18.57 14.73
CA LEU A 235 6.73 18.24 15.85
C LEU A 235 7.82 17.23 15.44
N LEU A 236 7.45 16.15 14.74
CA LEU A 236 8.38 15.14 14.24
C LEU A 236 9.40 15.73 13.27
N ASN A 237 8.98 16.63 12.37
CA ASN A 237 9.90 17.33 11.45
C ASN A 237 10.97 18.14 12.19
N LYS A 238 10.65 18.73 13.36
CA LYS A 238 11.64 19.46 14.17
C LYS A 238 12.63 18.54 14.89
N MET A 239 12.29 17.25 15.02
CA MET A 239 13.14 16.24 15.65
C MET A 239 14.06 15.54 14.66
N VAL A 240 13.84 15.68 13.35
CA VAL A 240 14.72 15.12 12.31
C VAL A 240 16.13 15.71 12.47
N THR A 241 17.14 14.86 12.45
CA THR A 241 18.54 15.29 12.55
C THR A 241 18.99 16.05 11.30
N GLU A 242 20.02 16.89 11.43
CA GLU A 242 20.50 17.76 10.32
C GLU A 242 20.87 16.97 9.06
N GLU A 243 21.36 15.73 9.22
CA GLU A 243 21.72 14.82 8.12
C GLU A 243 20.54 14.49 7.21
N TYR A 244 19.34 14.33 7.78
CA TYR A 244 18.15 13.92 7.04
C TYR A 244 17.16 15.08 6.80
N ALA A 245 17.46 16.28 7.29
CA ALA A 245 16.57 17.43 7.19
C ALA A 245 16.24 17.76 5.72
N GLY A 246 14.94 17.77 5.38
CA GLY A 246 14.47 18.06 4.03
C GLY A 246 14.62 16.91 3.03
N THR A 247 15.15 15.77 3.44
CA THR A 247 15.21 14.55 2.60
C THR A 247 13.85 13.88 2.54
N TYR A 248 13.60 13.12 1.47
CA TYR A 248 12.39 12.35 1.35
C TYR A 248 12.41 11.11 2.27
N THR A 249 13.57 10.51 2.53
CA THR A 249 13.74 9.52 3.61
C THR A 249 13.15 10.01 4.95
N ALA A 250 13.42 11.26 5.34
CA ALA A 250 12.81 11.83 6.55
C ALA A 250 11.29 11.95 6.47
N GLN A 251 10.75 12.36 5.31
CA GLN A 251 9.31 12.41 5.07
C GLN A 251 8.67 11.03 5.21
N LEU A 252 9.26 10.00 4.60
CA LEU A 252 8.80 8.62 4.66
C LEU A 252 8.78 8.07 6.09
N ILE A 253 9.81 8.37 6.88
CA ILE A 253 9.87 7.97 8.29
C ILE A 253 8.72 8.61 9.07
N ILE A 254 8.48 9.91 8.87
CA ILE A 254 7.37 10.62 9.52
C ILE A 254 6.03 10.02 9.09
N ASP A 255 5.82 9.79 7.79
CA ASP A 255 4.61 9.17 7.26
C ASP A 255 4.39 7.76 7.80
N THR A 256 5.46 7.00 8.02
CA THR A 256 5.41 5.68 8.65
C THR A 256 4.98 5.75 10.11
N ILE A 257 5.48 6.73 10.88
CA ILE A 257 5.03 6.97 12.26
C ILE A 257 3.53 7.33 12.28
N ILE A 258 3.10 8.22 11.38
CA ILE A 258 1.72 8.66 11.26
C ILE A 258 0.80 7.51 10.81
N PHE A 259 1.25 6.67 9.88
CA PHE A 259 0.56 5.43 9.50
C PHE A 259 0.38 4.51 10.71
N GLY A 260 1.43 4.38 11.53
CA GLY A 260 1.42 3.58 12.75
C GLY A 260 0.29 3.92 13.73
N LEU A 261 -0.21 5.17 13.73
CA LEU A 261 -1.34 5.61 14.55
C LEU A 261 -2.63 4.83 14.27
N ARG A 262 -2.82 4.33 13.04
CA ARG A 262 -4.02 3.56 12.67
C ARG A 262 -3.97 2.14 13.23
N ALA A 263 -2.77 1.57 13.26
CA ALA A 263 -2.52 0.22 13.73
C ALA A 263 -2.49 0.13 15.26
N ASN A 264 -2.12 1.21 15.95
CA ASN A 264 -1.93 1.24 17.40
C ASN A 264 -2.80 2.32 18.06
N ASP A 265 -3.64 1.93 19.02
CA ASP A 265 -4.58 2.83 19.67
C ASP A 265 -4.10 3.41 21.01
N THR A 266 -2.82 3.17 21.34
CA THR A 266 -2.15 3.63 22.56
C THR A 266 -0.81 4.32 22.23
N PRO A 267 -0.50 5.49 22.82
CA PRO A 267 0.74 6.23 22.55
C PRO A 267 2.02 5.43 22.82
N GLU A 268 2.00 4.50 23.78
CA GLU A 268 3.18 3.74 24.21
C GLU A 268 3.79 2.89 23.08
N PHE A 269 2.97 2.28 22.22
CA PHE A 269 3.47 1.51 21.08
C PHE A 269 4.13 2.40 20.03
N ILE A 270 3.56 3.58 19.78
CA ILE A 270 4.12 4.55 18.84
C ILE A 270 5.44 5.11 19.39
N MET A 271 5.48 5.47 20.67
CA MET A 271 6.70 5.93 21.34
C MET A 271 7.82 4.89 21.26
N LYS A 272 7.51 3.60 21.41
CA LYS A 272 8.50 2.52 21.24
C LYS A 272 9.06 2.48 19.82
N HIS A 273 8.23 2.69 18.81
CA HIS A 273 8.69 2.74 17.42
C HIS A 273 9.57 3.98 17.15
N ILE A 274 9.17 5.14 17.67
CA ILE A 274 9.96 6.37 17.61
C ILE A 274 11.33 6.19 18.28
N GLN A 275 11.39 5.50 19.43
CA GLN A 275 12.67 5.20 20.08
C GLN A 275 13.61 4.37 19.19
N GLN A 276 13.09 3.38 18.46
CA GLN A 276 13.90 2.59 17.52
C GLN A 276 14.47 3.43 16.38
N ILE A 277 13.69 4.42 15.92
CA ILE A 277 14.09 5.37 14.87
C ILE A 277 15.15 6.35 15.42
N GLU A 278 15.00 6.79 16.67
CA GLU A 278 16.02 7.60 17.38
C GLU A 278 17.32 6.82 17.59
N ASP A 279 17.25 5.56 18.02
CA ASP A 279 18.42 4.69 18.19
C ASP A 279 19.17 4.47 16.87
N SER A 280 18.49 4.64 15.73
CA SER A 280 19.05 4.57 14.39
C SER A 280 19.60 5.92 13.88
N GLY A 281 19.46 7.01 14.64
CA GLY A 281 20.04 8.33 14.36
C GLY A 281 19.21 9.27 13.48
N PHE A 282 18.01 8.86 13.05
CA PHE A 282 17.18 9.67 12.13
C PHE A 282 16.51 10.87 12.80
N ILE A 283 16.13 10.70 14.06
CA ILE A 283 15.48 11.73 14.86
C ILE A 283 16.16 11.83 16.22
N LYS A 284 16.00 12.97 16.87
CA LYS A 284 16.40 13.19 18.25
C LYS A 284 15.18 13.68 19.04
N VAL A 285 14.71 12.86 19.96
CA VAL A 285 13.48 13.15 20.71
C VAL A 285 13.81 14.15 21.82
N GLU A 286 13.24 15.35 21.70
CA GLU A 286 13.38 16.40 22.70
C GLU A 286 12.01 16.82 23.26
N GLY A 287 11.85 16.72 24.58
CA GLY A 287 10.69 17.27 25.30
C GLY A 287 9.54 16.30 25.59
N ALA A 288 8.79 16.58 26.66
CA ALA A 288 7.70 15.73 27.15
C ALA A 288 6.40 15.79 26.34
N ALA A 289 6.30 16.71 25.36
CA ALA A 289 5.06 16.99 24.63
C ALA A 289 4.71 15.95 23.55
N LEU A 290 5.65 15.07 23.17
CA LEU A 290 5.45 14.13 22.07
C LEU A 290 4.33 13.12 22.35
N SER A 291 4.29 12.57 23.56
CA SER A 291 3.25 11.59 23.95
C SER A 291 1.84 12.20 23.88
N ASP A 292 1.68 13.45 24.32
CA ASP A 292 0.39 14.15 24.26
C ASP A 292 -0.02 14.45 22.82
N SER A 293 0.92 14.88 21.96
CA SER A 293 0.67 15.06 20.53
C SER A 293 0.27 13.76 19.84
N ILE A 294 0.88 12.63 20.20
CA ILE A 294 0.50 11.30 19.71
C ILE A 294 -0.92 10.95 20.16
N ASP A 295 -1.28 11.11 21.44
CA ASP A 295 -2.63 10.77 21.90
C ASP A 295 -3.70 11.59 21.18
N HIS A 296 -3.48 12.90 21.01
CA HIS A 296 -4.39 13.76 20.25
C HIS A 296 -4.52 13.29 18.79
N ALA A 297 -3.41 12.97 18.12
CA ALA A 297 -3.44 12.47 16.75
C ALA A 297 -4.15 11.11 16.63
N ILE A 298 -3.97 10.19 17.58
CA ILE A 298 -4.70 8.91 17.65
C ILE A 298 -6.21 9.16 17.79
N ASN A 299 -6.63 10.13 18.60
CA ASN A 299 -8.05 10.43 18.82
C ASN A 299 -8.76 10.90 17.54
N ASP A 300 -8.03 11.58 16.66
CA ASP A 300 -8.51 12.10 15.39
C ASP A 300 -8.31 11.16 14.20
N SER A 301 -7.51 10.10 14.38
CA SER A 301 -7.22 9.09 13.36
C SER A 301 -8.27 7.98 13.31
N ARG A 302 -8.38 7.35 12.14
CA ARG A 302 -9.20 6.16 11.92
C ARG A 302 -8.44 4.94 12.42
N LEU A 303 -9.02 4.17 13.35
CA LEU A 303 -8.28 3.07 13.98
C LEU A 303 -8.73 1.72 13.44
N TRP A 304 -7.77 0.85 13.14
CA TRP A 304 -8.02 -0.53 12.75
C TRP A 304 -8.75 -1.29 13.85
N SER A 305 -8.33 -1.11 15.12
CA SER A 305 -9.00 -1.69 16.30
C SER A 305 -10.49 -1.31 16.43
N LEU A 306 -10.91 -0.23 15.76
CA LEU A 306 -12.28 0.27 15.72
C LEU A 306 -13.01 0.04 14.39
N ASN A 307 -12.46 -0.80 13.51
CA ASN A 307 -12.98 -1.07 12.17
C ASN A 307 -13.10 0.22 11.34
N GLY A 308 -12.04 1.02 11.32
CA GLY A 308 -11.95 2.29 10.57
C GLY A 308 -12.73 3.44 11.21
N HIS A 309 -13.23 3.33 12.44
CA HIS A 309 -13.86 4.47 13.12
C HIS A 309 -12.82 5.32 13.87
N LYS A 310 -13.13 6.61 14.05
CA LYS A 310 -12.45 7.45 15.06
C LYS A 310 -12.97 7.11 16.46
N LYS A 311 -12.18 7.36 17.50
CA LYS A 311 -12.57 7.12 18.91
C LYS A 311 -13.90 7.81 19.28
N GLN A 312 -14.09 9.05 18.82
CA GLN A 312 -15.27 9.88 19.10
C GLN A 312 -16.58 9.24 18.57
N GLN A 313 -16.56 8.66 17.38
CA GLN A 313 -17.72 8.05 16.73
C GLN A 313 -18.22 6.78 17.43
N LYS A 314 -17.35 6.08 18.17
CA LYS A 314 -17.74 4.93 19.01
C LYS A 314 -18.27 5.37 20.38
N ARG A 315 -17.81 6.51 20.91
CA ARG A 315 -18.27 7.07 22.20
C ARG A 315 -19.72 7.57 22.11
N GLU A 316 -20.09 8.22 21.02
CA GLU A 316 -21.45 8.77 20.81
C GLU A 316 -22.56 7.69 20.80
N ARG A 317 -22.25 6.45 20.40
CA ARG A 317 -23.22 5.35 20.41
C ARG A 317 -23.65 4.87 21.80
N LYS A 318 -22.94 5.24 22.88
CA LYS A 318 -23.30 4.84 24.25
C LYS A 318 -24.33 5.74 24.94
N VAL A 319 -24.66 6.92 24.39
CA VAL A 319 -25.58 7.88 25.01
C VAL A 319 -26.97 7.86 24.34
N VAL A 320 -27.64 6.70 24.36
CA VAL A 320 -29.10 6.66 24.24
C VAL A 320 -29.63 5.88 25.44
N GLN A 321 -29.59 6.53 26.61
CA GLN A 321 -30.41 6.09 27.74
C GLN A 321 -31.88 6.33 27.38
N VAL A 322 -32.58 5.25 27.05
CA VAL A 322 -34.04 5.20 26.97
C VAL A 322 -34.59 5.70 28.31
N LYS A 323 -35.18 6.90 28.33
CA LYS A 323 -36.06 7.33 29.44
C LYS A 323 -37.20 6.32 29.52
N GLN A 324 -37.11 5.37 30.45
CA GLN A 324 -38.25 4.54 30.82
C GLN A 324 -39.40 5.44 31.27
N LYS A 325 -40.49 5.47 30.49
CA LYS A 325 -41.77 6.07 30.90
C LYS A 325 -42.23 5.34 32.17
N LYS A 326 -42.21 6.05 33.31
CA LYS A 326 -42.87 5.60 34.54
C LYS A 326 -44.36 5.34 34.27
N LYS A 327 -44.78 4.07 34.32
CA LYS A 327 -46.20 3.71 34.38
C LYS A 327 -46.80 4.27 35.68
N LYS A 328 -47.76 5.19 35.57
CA LYS A 328 -48.60 5.63 36.70
C LYS A 328 -49.36 4.42 37.23
N ARG A 329 -49.13 4.07 38.51
CA ARG A 329 -49.98 3.16 39.30
C ARG A 329 -51.37 3.77 39.41
N LYS A 330 -52.41 3.06 38.94
CA LYS A 330 -53.79 3.32 39.35
C LYS A 330 -53.91 2.92 40.83
N LYS A 331 -54.30 3.86 41.70
CA LYS A 331 -54.79 3.54 43.05
C LYS A 331 -56.18 2.92 42.92
N LYS A 332 -56.44 1.93 43.77
CA LYS A 332 -57.76 1.29 43.97
C LYS A 332 -58.81 2.31 44.35
#